data_AF-A0A5N6MEM4-F1
#
_entry.id   AF-A0A5N6MEM4-F1
#
_cell.length_a   1.000
_cell.length_b   1.000
_cell.length_c   1.000
_cell.angle_alpha   90.00
_cell.angle_beta   90.00
_cell.angle_gamma   90.00
#
_symmetry.space_group_name_H-M   'P 1'
#
loop_
_entity.id
_entity.type
_entity.pdbx_description
1 polymer ?
#
loop_
_entity_poly.entity_id
_entity_poly.type
_entity_poly.pdbx_seq_one_letter_code
_entity_poly.pdbx_strand_id
1 'polypeptide(L)'
;MLMEAKDSKTVRLNLQNLPGGPESFELAAKFCYGLNVEINLTNVAKLRCTSHFLEMTEEFADKNLEFRTETFLKETVLPNIMNSITVLQHCEGLLPVSEDTNLVGRIITAIANNACKEQLTCGLSKLESNYHLKPVSQPESENWWGKSLTMLSLEFFQRVLTSVKTKGLKQDMIANILMNYAHNSLQGLFLRDPQLAKGNFSDLESQKKTQNDS
;
A
#
# COMPACT_ATOMS: atom_id res chain seq x y z
N MET A 1 56.10 13.76 3.75
CA MET A 1 55.83 14.04 2.33
C MET A 1 54.39 14.52 2.26
N LEU A 2 54.19 15.85 2.28
CA LEU A 2 52.86 16.46 2.23
C LEU A 2 52.40 16.39 0.77
N MET A 3 51.41 15.54 0.49
CA MET A 3 50.78 15.46 -0.81
C MET A 3 49.94 16.73 -0.98
N GLU A 4 50.40 17.64 -1.84
CA GLU A 4 49.59 18.77 -2.30
C GLU A 4 48.32 18.20 -2.95
N ALA A 5 47.18 18.45 -2.30
CA ALA A 5 45.89 18.13 -2.87
C ALA A 5 45.68 19.04 -4.09
N LYS A 6 45.92 18.50 -5.28
CA LYS A 6 45.54 19.12 -6.56
C LYS A 6 44.11 19.64 -6.45
N ASP A 7 43.93 20.90 -6.83
CA ASP A 7 42.64 21.58 -6.97
C ASP A 7 41.57 20.62 -7.49
N SER A 8 40.70 20.16 -6.59
CA SER A 8 39.67 19.19 -6.90
C SER A 8 38.60 19.91 -7.72
N LYS A 9 38.66 19.72 -9.03
CA LYS A 9 37.66 20.23 -9.98
C LYS A 9 36.28 19.76 -9.50
N THR A 10 35.53 20.65 -8.87
CA THR A 10 34.25 20.31 -8.25
C THR A 10 33.23 20.04 -9.35
N VAL A 11 32.83 18.79 -9.52
CA VAL A 11 31.74 18.41 -10.43
C VAL A 11 30.42 18.59 -9.70
N ARG A 12 29.50 19.36 -10.27
CA ARG A 12 28.14 19.52 -9.75
C ARG A 12 27.20 18.62 -10.53
N LEU A 13 26.57 17.68 -9.83
CA LEU A 13 25.51 16.83 -10.37
C LEU A 13 24.17 17.34 -9.86
N ASN A 14 23.18 17.47 -10.77
CA ASN A 14 21.81 17.85 -10.42
C ASN A 14 20.89 16.65 -10.70
N LEU A 15 20.43 15.99 -9.64
CA LEU A 15 19.49 14.88 -9.70
C LEU A 15 18.07 15.43 -9.53
N GLN A 16 17.50 15.91 -10.63
CA GLN A 16 16.10 16.35 -10.65
C GLN A 16 15.18 15.13 -10.65
N ASN A 17 14.03 15.25 -9.97
CA ASN A 17 12.96 14.25 -9.96
C ASN A 17 13.35 12.86 -9.45
N LEU A 18 14.34 12.79 -8.54
CA LEU A 18 14.71 11.53 -7.90
C LEU A 18 13.49 10.94 -7.15
N PRO A 19 13.08 9.70 -7.44
CA PRO A 19 11.94 9.08 -6.77
C PRO A 19 12.23 8.95 -5.27
N GLY A 20 11.27 9.37 -4.43
CA GLY A 20 11.43 9.33 -2.98
C GLY A 20 12.39 10.38 -2.40
N GLY A 21 12.89 11.31 -3.22
CA GLY A 21 13.59 12.51 -2.78
C GLY A 21 14.93 12.29 -2.08
N PRO A 22 15.47 13.33 -1.41
CA PRO A 22 16.81 13.31 -0.82
C PRO A 22 17.03 12.18 0.18
N GLU A 23 16.00 11.79 0.93
CA GLU A 23 16.05 10.67 1.88
C GLU A 23 16.41 9.35 1.19
N SER A 24 15.86 9.12 -0.01
CA SER A 24 16.12 7.89 -0.76
C SER A 24 17.52 7.90 -1.37
N PHE A 25 17.99 9.08 -1.81
CA PHE A 25 19.38 9.27 -2.22
C PHE A 25 20.35 8.98 -1.08
N GLU A 26 20.08 9.48 0.13
CA GLU A 26 20.93 9.25 1.29
C GLU A 26 21.09 7.75 1.56
N LEU A 27 20.01 6.98 1.49
CA LEU A 27 20.07 5.52 1.64
C LEU A 27 20.88 4.86 0.52
N ALA A 28 20.68 5.25 -0.73
CA ALA A 28 21.47 4.74 -1.86
C ALA A 28 22.96 5.08 -1.71
N ALA A 29 23.30 6.30 -1.30
CA ALA A 29 24.67 6.73 -1.05
C ALA A 29 25.30 5.95 0.11
N LYS A 30 24.58 5.78 1.24
CA LYS A 30 25.03 4.95 2.36
C LYS A 30 25.39 3.54 1.89
N PHE A 31 24.53 2.94 1.06
CA PHE A 31 24.81 1.64 0.45
C PHE A 31 26.10 1.66 -0.39
N CYS A 32 26.29 2.65 -1.27
CA CYS A 32 27.51 2.79 -2.09
C CYS A 32 28.79 2.94 -1.26
N TYR A 33 28.71 3.58 -0.09
CA TYR A 33 29.83 3.71 0.85
C TYR A 33 30.04 2.48 1.75
N GLY A 34 29.33 1.38 1.50
CA GLY A 34 29.47 0.13 2.26
C GLY A 34 28.79 0.15 3.62
N LEU A 35 27.94 1.13 3.90
CA LEU A 35 27.12 1.13 5.11
C LEU A 35 25.95 0.16 4.95
N ASN A 36 25.61 -0.52 6.04
CA ASN A 36 24.50 -1.47 6.02
C ASN A 36 23.16 -0.71 5.95
N VAL A 37 22.47 -0.84 4.82
CA VAL A 37 21.11 -0.31 4.62
C VAL A 37 20.13 -1.46 4.78
N GLU A 38 19.29 -1.37 5.81
CA GLU A 38 18.22 -2.34 6.06
C GLU A 38 17.05 -2.08 5.10
N ILE A 39 16.64 -3.12 4.36
CA ILE A 39 15.46 -3.08 3.48
C ILE A 39 14.24 -3.58 4.27
N ASN A 40 13.16 -2.81 4.26
CA ASN A 40 11.93 -3.10 4.97
C ASN A 40 10.69 -2.63 4.19
N LEU A 41 9.49 -2.84 4.75
CA LEU A 41 8.22 -2.54 4.08
C LEU A 41 7.97 -1.05 3.81
N THR A 42 8.60 -0.15 4.57
CA THR A 42 8.36 1.30 4.42
C THR A 42 9.34 1.95 3.44
N ASN A 43 10.51 1.35 3.22
CA ASN A 43 11.54 1.90 2.33
C ASN A 43 11.73 1.12 1.03
N VAL A 44 11.29 -0.13 0.91
CA VAL A 44 11.61 -0.97 -0.26
C VAL A 44 11.11 -0.37 -1.57
N ALA A 45 9.93 0.25 -1.60
CA ALA A 45 9.42 0.90 -2.81
C ALA A 45 10.32 2.07 -3.23
N LYS A 46 10.71 2.92 -2.26
CA LYS A 46 11.61 4.07 -2.49
C LYS A 46 12.97 3.59 -3.01
N LEU A 47 13.55 2.59 -2.34
CA LEU A 47 14.84 2.01 -2.72
C LEU A 47 14.79 1.34 -4.08
N ARG A 48 13.73 0.59 -4.41
CA ARG A 48 13.55 -0.05 -5.72
C ARG A 48 13.49 0.96 -6.86
N CYS A 49 12.74 2.06 -6.67
CA CYS A 49 12.63 3.12 -7.68
C CYS A 49 13.93 3.93 -7.79
N THR A 50 14.57 4.24 -6.65
CA THR A 50 15.83 5.01 -6.61
C THR A 50 16.98 4.22 -7.21
N SER A 51 17.13 2.96 -6.83
CA SER A 51 18.17 2.08 -7.40
C SER A 51 18.01 1.89 -8.89
N HIS A 52 16.76 1.78 -9.38
CA HIS A 52 16.49 1.76 -10.81
C HIS A 52 16.90 3.07 -11.50
N PHE A 53 16.49 4.21 -10.95
CA PHE A 53 16.80 5.54 -11.48
C PHE A 53 18.31 5.82 -11.53
N LEU A 54 19.04 5.34 -10.53
CA LEU A 54 20.50 5.49 -10.41
C LEU A 54 21.28 4.35 -11.09
N GLU A 55 20.60 3.44 -11.78
CA GLU A 55 21.20 2.29 -12.46
C GLU A 55 22.11 1.44 -11.53
N MET A 56 21.68 1.26 -10.29
CA MET A 56 22.40 0.47 -9.27
C MET A 56 22.19 -1.04 -9.49
N THR A 57 22.71 -1.53 -10.63
CA THR A 57 22.52 -2.89 -11.14
C THR A 57 23.69 -3.81 -10.84
N GLU A 58 23.49 -5.12 -11.07
CA GLU A 58 24.55 -6.14 -10.96
C GLU A 58 25.68 -5.97 -11.98
N GLU A 59 25.52 -5.11 -12.99
CA GLU A 59 26.59 -4.83 -13.96
C GLU A 59 27.77 -4.09 -13.30
N PHE A 60 27.52 -3.39 -12.19
CA PHE A 60 28.52 -2.59 -11.50
C PHE A 60 29.06 -3.22 -10.21
N ALA A 61 28.26 -4.05 -9.53
CA ALA A 61 28.66 -4.74 -8.30
C ALA A 61 27.74 -5.95 -8.01
N ASP A 62 28.29 -7.02 -7.42
CA ASP A 62 27.48 -8.16 -6.94
C ASP A 62 26.56 -7.76 -5.79
N LYS A 63 25.30 -8.21 -5.83
CA LYS A 63 24.22 -7.91 -4.87
C LYS A 63 24.04 -6.40 -4.65
N ASN A 64 24.06 -5.64 -5.75
CA ASN A 64 23.72 -4.23 -5.78
C ASN A 64 22.28 -3.98 -5.31
N LEU A 65 21.97 -2.72 -5.05
CA LEU A 65 20.75 -2.31 -4.37
C LEU A 65 19.48 -2.67 -5.15
N GLU A 66 19.49 -2.59 -6.48
CA GLU A 66 18.34 -2.99 -7.29
C GLU A 66 18.03 -4.49 -7.12
N PHE A 67 19.06 -5.34 -7.15
CA PHE A 67 18.90 -6.78 -6.95
C PHE A 67 18.39 -7.12 -5.54
N ARG A 68 18.92 -6.47 -4.51
CA ARG A 68 18.52 -6.71 -3.11
C ARG A 68 17.07 -6.31 -2.85
N THR A 69 16.65 -5.15 -3.38
CA THR A 69 15.26 -4.70 -3.25
C THR A 69 14.30 -5.60 -4.03
N GLU A 70 14.70 -6.05 -5.22
CA GLU A 70 13.93 -7.00 -6.03
C GLU A 70 13.74 -8.36 -5.34
N THR A 71 14.80 -8.87 -4.70
CA THR A 71 14.74 -10.10 -3.89
C THR A 71 13.78 -9.94 -2.71
N PHE A 72 13.88 -8.85 -1.95
CA PHE A 72 12.98 -8.56 -0.84
C PHE A 72 11.51 -8.47 -1.29
N LEU A 73 11.25 -7.81 -2.43
CA LEU A 73 9.92 -7.74 -3.02
C LEU A 73 9.36 -9.13 -3.32
N LYS A 74 10.15 -9.98 -3.99
CA LYS A 74 9.74 -11.35 -4.37
C LYS A 74 9.50 -12.27 -3.18
N GLU A 75 10.36 -12.20 -2.17
CA GLU A 75 10.35 -13.16 -1.06
C GLU A 75 9.43 -12.72 0.09
N THR A 76 9.33 -11.41 0.35
CA THR A 76 8.64 -10.88 1.54
C THR A 76 7.36 -10.14 1.21
N VAL A 77 7.33 -9.38 0.10
CA VAL A 77 6.20 -8.48 -0.21
C VAL A 77 5.13 -9.20 -1.02
N LEU A 78 5.48 -9.71 -2.20
CA LEU A 78 4.52 -10.31 -3.13
C LEU A 78 3.81 -11.56 -2.59
N PRO A 79 4.39 -12.40 -1.70
CA PRO A 79 3.67 -13.54 -1.15
C PRO A 79 2.65 -13.20 -0.05
N ASN A 80 2.67 -11.97 0.48
CA ASN A 80 1.87 -11.57 1.64
C ASN A 80 0.98 -10.37 1.32
N ILE A 81 -0.34 -10.52 1.52
CA ILE A 81 -1.33 -9.49 1.19
C ILE A 81 -1.09 -8.20 1.97
N MET A 82 -0.81 -8.28 3.28
CA MET A 82 -0.59 -7.08 4.11
C MET A 82 0.67 -6.34 3.73
N ASN A 83 1.76 -7.07 3.53
CA ASN A 83 3.02 -6.47 3.10
C ASN A 83 2.84 -5.80 1.73
N SER A 84 2.13 -6.45 0.80
CA SER A 84 1.78 -5.89 -0.49
C SER A 84 0.96 -4.60 -0.37
N ILE A 85 -0.07 -4.56 0.48
CA ILE A 85 -0.90 -3.35 0.71
C ILE A 85 -0.04 -2.21 1.29
N THR A 86 0.79 -2.50 2.29
CA THR A 86 1.69 -1.51 2.90
C THR A 86 2.65 -0.93 1.86
N VAL A 87 3.29 -1.76 1.05
CA VAL A 87 4.23 -1.29 0.02
C VAL A 87 3.49 -0.52 -1.08
N LEU A 88 2.29 -0.95 -1.47
CA LEU A 88 1.45 -0.25 -2.45
C LEU A 88 1.13 1.18 -1.99
N GLN A 89 0.81 1.37 -0.71
CA GLN A 89 0.59 2.70 -0.13
C GLN A 89 1.82 3.61 -0.30
N HIS A 90 3.02 3.08 -0.09
CA HIS A 90 4.27 3.85 -0.27
C HIS A 90 4.61 4.13 -1.73
N CYS A 91 3.96 3.47 -2.70
CA CYS A 91 4.16 3.73 -4.13
C CYS A 91 3.51 5.03 -4.62
N GLU A 92 2.56 5.59 -3.87
CA GLU A 92 1.82 6.81 -4.27
C GLU A 92 2.75 8.01 -4.45
N GLY A 93 3.67 8.22 -3.50
CA GLY A 93 4.68 9.27 -3.56
C GLY A 93 5.84 9.00 -4.54
N LEU A 94 5.76 7.92 -5.32
CA LEU A 94 6.82 7.47 -6.26
C LEU A 94 6.36 7.49 -7.71
N LEU A 95 5.13 7.92 -7.98
CA LEU A 95 4.62 8.10 -9.33
C LEU A 95 5.39 9.23 -10.05
N PRO A 96 5.71 9.08 -11.35
CA PRO A 96 5.34 7.96 -12.23
C PRO A 96 6.31 6.76 -12.20
N VAL A 97 7.48 6.89 -11.58
CA VAL A 97 8.58 5.89 -11.65
C VAL A 97 8.16 4.50 -11.17
N SER A 98 7.30 4.42 -10.16
CA SER A 98 6.77 3.15 -9.64
C SER A 98 5.83 2.42 -10.63
N GLU A 99 5.23 3.13 -11.59
CA GLU A 99 4.47 2.53 -12.70
C GLU A 99 5.41 2.12 -13.84
N ASP A 100 6.39 2.97 -14.18
CA ASP A 100 7.34 2.70 -15.26
C ASP A 100 8.16 1.43 -14.99
N THR A 101 8.49 1.18 -13.72
CA THR A 101 9.15 -0.04 -13.25
C THR A 101 8.19 -1.22 -13.04
N ASN A 102 6.90 -1.05 -13.35
CA ASN A 102 5.81 -2.00 -13.14
C ASN A 102 5.71 -2.51 -11.67
N LEU A 103 6.20 -1.73 -10.69
CA LEU A 103 6.13 -2.11 -9.29
C LEU A 103 4.68 -2.16 -8.81
N VAL A 104 3.91 -1.11 -9.12
CA VAL A 104 2.50 -1.00 -8.73
C VAL A 104 1.67 -2.15 -9.34
N GLY A 105 1.82 -2.40 -10.64
CA GLY A 105 1.10 -3.47 -11.33
C GLY A 105 1.39 -4.86 -10.76
N ARG A 106 2.66 -5.13 -10.44
CA ARG A 106 3.08 -6.39 -9.81
C ARG A 106 2.47 -6.59 -8.43
N ILE A 107 2.47 -5.54 -7.60
CA ILE A 107 1.89 -5.60 -6.24
C ILE A 107 0.37 -5.80 -6.31
N ILE A 108 -0.34 -5.07 -7.17
CA ILE A 108 -1.79 -5.22 -7.36
C ILE A 108 -2.14 -6.65 -7.83
N THR A 109 -1.34 -7.20 -8.75
CA THR A 109 -1.51 -8.58 -9.23
C THR A 109 -1.26 -9.58 -8.11
N ALA A 110 -0.25 -9.36 -7.27
CA ALA A 110 0.04 -10.20 -6.12
C ALA A 110 -1.09 -10.19 -5.09
N ILE A 111 -1.64 -9.01 -4.76
CA ILE A 111 -2.81 -8.89 -3.87
C ILE A 111 -3.97 -9.73 -4.42
N ALA A 112 -4.28 -9.59 -5.71
CA ALA A 112 -5.39 -10.32 -6.33
C ALA A 112 -5.18 -11.85 -6.35
N ASN A 113 -3.97 -12.30 -6.69
CA ASN A 113 -3.63 -13.73 -6.70
C ASN A 113 -3.70 -14.32 -5.28
N ASN A 114 -3.15 -13.64 -4.29
CA ASN A 114 -3.16 -14.13 -2.91
C ASN A 114 -4.57 -14.11 -2.32
N ALA A 115 -5.38 -13.08 -2.58
CA ALA A 115 -6.77 -13.03 -2.15
C ALA A 115 -7.59 -14.22 -2.71
N CYS A 116 -7.39 -14.55 -3.99
CA CYS A 116 -8.05 -15.71 -4.60
C CYS A 116 -7.52 -17.04 -4.04
N LYS A 117 -6.22 -17.14 -3.76
CA LYS A 117 -5.62 -18.32 -3.11
C LYS A 117 -6.22 -18.55 -1.71
N GLU A 118 -6.29 -17.51 -0.89
CA GLU A 118 -6.90 -17.55 0.44
C GLU A 118 -8.37 -18.00 0.37
N GLN A 119 -9.16 -17.44 -0.56
CA GLN A 119 -10.54 -17.85 -0.79
C GLN A 119 -10.67 -19.35 -1.07
N LEU A 120 -9.78 -19.91 -1.91
CA LEU A 120 -9.78 -21.33 -2.24
C LEU A 120 -9.38 -22.19 -1.04
N THR A 121 -8.34 -21.79 -0.31
CA THR A 121 -7.89 -22.48 0.91
C THR A 121 -9.00 -22.52 1.97
N CYS A 122 -9.69 -21.40 2.22
CA CYS A 122 -10.84 -21.35 3.11
C CYS A 122 -12.03 -22.17 2.59
N GLY A 123 -12.24 -22.23 1.27
CA GLY A 123 -13.28 -23.06 0.67
C GLY A 123 -13.04 -24.57 0.87
N LEU A 124 -11.78 -25.00 0.70
CA LEU A 124 -11.38 -26.40 0.89
C LEU A 124 -11.49 -26.83 2.36
N SER A 125 -11.02 -26.01 3.30
CA SER A 125 -11.10 -26.33 4.74
C SER A 125 -12.56 -26.46 5.22
N LYS A 126 -13.48 -25.65 4.68
CA LYS A 126 -14.92 -25.77 4.92
C LYS A 126 -15.48 -27.10 4.38
N LEU A 127 -15.01 -27.56 3.23
CA LEU A 127 -15.44 -28.84 2.65
C LEU A 127 -14.96 -30.02 3.49
N GLU A 128 -13.68 -30.02 3.89
CA GLU A 128 -13.09 -31.07 4.76
C GLU A 128 -13.75 -31.13 6.13
N SER A 129 -14.08 -29.97 6.71
CA SER A 129 -14.79 -29.88 7.99
C SER A 129 -16.21 -30.45 7.93
N ASN A 130 -16.88 -30.41 6.77
CA ASN A 130 -18.19 -31.04 6.64
C ASN A 130 -18.16 -32.57 6.73
N TYR A 131 -16.99 -33.20 6.52
CA TYR A 131 -16.80 -34.65 6.71
C TYR A 131 -16.48 -35.04 8.16
N HIS A 132 -16.04 -34.09 8.99
CA HIS A 132 -15.75 -34.32 10.40
C HIS A 132 -16.72 -33.51 11.26
N LEU A 133 -17.66 -34.18 11.94
CA LEU A 133 -18.73 -33.61 12.81
C LEU A 133 -18.22 -32.82 14.03
N LYS A 134 -17.40 -31.79 13.83
CA LYS A 134 -17.08 -30.79 14.85
C LYS A 134 -17.40 -29.39 14.32
N PRO A 135 -18.31 -28.64 14.96
CA PRO A 135 -18.57 -27.27 14.61
C PRO A 135 -17.38 -26.44 15.09
N VAL A 136 -16.40 -26.21 14.22
CA VAL A 136 -15.42 -25.15 14.47
C VAL A 136 -16.10 -23.84 14.09
N SER A 137 -16.59 -23.14 15.11
CA SER A 137 -16.96 -21.74 15.01
C SER A 137 -15.70 -20.92 14.68
N GLN A 138 -15.45 -20.67 13.41
CA GLN A 138 -14.61 -19.55 12.98
C GLN A 138 -15.46 -18.59 12.14
N PRO A 139 -16.20 -17.67 12.79
CA PRO A 139 -16.92 -16.60 12.10
C PRO A 139 -16.00 -15.43 11.70
N GLU A 140 -14.74 -15.44 12.12
CA GLU A 140 -13.74 -14.43 11.76
C GLU A 140 -12.75 -15.11 10.80
N SER A 141 -12.80 -14.88 9.48
CA SER A 141 -11.81 -14.00 8.88
C SER A 141 -11.92 -13.96 7.35
N GLU A 142 -13.10 -14.18 6.76
CA GLU A 142 -13.21 -14.20 5.27
C GLU A 142 -12.75 -12.89 4.60
N ASN A 143 -12.64 -11.77 5.33
CA ASN A 143 -12.18 -10.49 4.81
C ASN A 143 -11.18 -9.75 5.74
N TRP A 144 -10.30 -10.47 6.45
CA TRP A 144 -9.35 -9.85 7.40
C TRP A 144 -8.48 -8.75 6.77
N TRP A 145 -8.09 -8.93 5.50
CA TRP A 145 -7.28 -7.98 4.73
C TRP A 145 -8.09 -6.84 4.10
N GLY A 146 -9.42 -6.97 3.98
CA GLY A 146 -10.27 -5.98 3.34
C GLY A 146 -10.31 -4.64 4.07
N LYS A 147 -10.14 -4.66 5.41
CA LYS A 147 -10.03 -3.44 6.23
C LYS A 147 -8.75 -2.67 5.95
N SER A 148 -7.66 -3.36 5.60
CA SER A 148 -6.36 -2.73 5.35
C SER A 148 -6.34 -1.95 4.04
N LEU A 149 -7.24 -2.26 3.11
CA LEU A 149 -7.39 -1.51 1.86
C LEU A 149 -7.86 -0.08 2.07
N THR A 150 -8.44 0.25 3.22
CA THR A 150 -8.85 1.63 3.56
C THR A 150 -7.68 2.60 3.66
N MET A 151 -6.45 2.08 3.79
CA MET A 151 -5.21 2.86 3.81
C MET A 151 -4.77 3.32 2.42
N LEU A 152 -5.36 2.77 1.36
CA LEU A 152 -5.01 3.10 -0.02
C LEU A 152 -5.82 4.30 -0.52
N SER A 153 -5.20 5.12 -1.38
CA SER A 153 -5.91 6.14 -2.14
C SER A 153 -7.01 5.53 -3.01
N LEU A 154 -8.00 6.34 -3.39
CA LEU A 154 -9.14 5.87 -4.18
C LEU A 154 -8.71 5.21 -5.50
N GLU A 155 -7.68 5.76 -6.15
CA GLU A 155 -7.16 5.22 -7.41
C GLU A 155 -6.55 3.83 -7.24
N PHE A 156 -5.68 3.64 -6.23
CA PHE A 156 -5.10 2.33 -5.95
C PHE A 156 -6.13 1.33 -5.45
N PHE A 157 -7.07 1.78 -4.61
CA PHE A 157 -8.19 0.94 -4.18
C PHE A 157 -9.01 0.43 -5.37
N GLN A 158 -9.40 1.32 -6.30
CA GLN A 158 -10.17 0.94 -7.49
C GLN A 158 -9.42 -0.08 -8.36
N ARG A 159 -8.10 0.10 -8.54
CA ARG A 159 -7.28 -0.85 -9.31
C ARG A 159 -7.15 -2.20 -8.60
N VAL A 160 -6.97 -2.23 -7.29
CA VAL A 160 -6.99 -3.47 -6.50
C VAL A 160 -8.35 -4.15 -6.62
N LEU A 161 -9.45 -3.43 -6.42
CA LEU A 161 -10.82 -3.95 -6.50
C LEU A 161 -11.12 -4.54 -7.89
N THR A 162 -10.68 -3.86 -8.94
CA THR A 162 -10.81 -4.34 -10.33
C THR A 162 -9.99 -5.61 -10.52
N SER A 163 -8.73 -5.64 -10.06
CA SER A 163 -7.86 -6.80 -10.17
C SER A 163 -8.45 -8.03 -9.46
N VAL A 164 -8.88 -7.89 -8.19
CA VAL A 164 -9.48 -9.02 -7.44
C VAL A 164 -10.78 -9.50 -8.08
N LYS A 165 -11.60 -8.58 -8.64
CA LYS A 165 -12.83 -8.93 -9.37
C LYS A 165 -12.51 -9.74 -10.62
N THR A 166 -11.55 -9.30 -11.43
CA THR A 166 -11.16 -10.02 -12.66
C THR A 166 -10.52 -11.38 -12.37
N LYS A 167 -9.91 -11.55 -11.20
CA LYS A 167 -9.34 -12.83 -10.76
C LYS A 167 -10.36 -13.83 -10.19
N GLY A 168 -11.62 -13.41 -9.99
CA GLY A 168 -12.69 -14.30 -9.56
C GLY A 168 -12.91 -14.35 -8.05
N LEU A 169 -12.58 -13.27 -7.33
CA LEU A 169 -13.02 -13.11 -5.95
C LEU A 169 -14.56 -13.11 -5.89
N LYS A 170 -15.15 -13.79 -4.91
CA LYS A 170 -16.61 -13.90 -4.79
C LYS A 170 -17.27 -12.54 -4.59
N GLN A 171 -18.50 -12.39 -5.11
CA GLN A 171 -19.22 -11.11 -5.11
C GLN A 171 -19.55 -10.60 -3.71
N ASP A 172 -19.81 -11.49 -2.74
CA ASP A 172 -20.04 -11.15 -1.33
C ASP A 172 -18.78 -10.57 -0.68
N MET A 173 -17.59 -11.13 -0.97
CA MET A 173 -16.32 -10.57 -0.52
C MET A 173 -16.06 -9.19 -1.13
N ILE A 174 -16.30 -9.04 -2.44
CA ILE A 174 -16.17 -7.75 -3.12
C ILE A 174 -17.10 -6.69 -2.49
N ALA A 175 -18.36 -7.05 -2.25
CA ALA A 175 -19.33 -6.16 -1.61
C ALA A 175 -18.88 -5.75 -0.20
N ASN A 176 -18.37 -6.69 0.59
CA ASN A 176 -17.84 -6.41 1.93
C ASN A 176 -16.62 -5.49 1.91
N ILE A 177 -15.67 -5.72 0.99
CA ILE A 177 -14.51 -4.84 0.81
C ILE A 177 -14.97 -3.42 0.45
N LEU A 178 -15.92 -3.29 -0.48
CA LEU A 178 -16.46 -2.01 -0.91
C LEU A 178 -17.19 -1.29 0.23
N MET A 179 -18.04 -1.99 0.98
CA MET A 179 -18.74 -1.44 2.14
C MET A 179 -17.76 -0.95 3.21
N ASN A 180 -16.72 -1.73 3.52
CA ASN A 180 -15.69 -1.34 4.48
C ASN A 180 -14.93 -0.08 4.02
N TYR A 181 -14.56 -0.01 2.75
CA TYR A 181 -13.86 1.14 2.18
C TYR A 181 -14.72 2.40 2.19
N ALA A 182 -15.98 2.29 1.77
CA ALA A 182 -16.93 3.40 1.78
C ALA A 182 -17.18 3.91 3.20
N HIS A 183 -17.43 3.00 4.16
CA HIS A 183 -17.66 3.36 5.55
C HIS A 183 -16.48 4.13 6.16
N ASN A 184 -15.24 3.65 5.96
CA ASN A 184 -14.05 4.35 6.46
C ASN A 184 -13.85 5.73 5.80
N SER A 185 -14.05 5.80 4.48
CA SER A 185 -13.92 7.05 3.73
C SER A 185 -14.95 8.10 4.19
N LEU A 186 -16.19 7.66 4.46
CA LEU A 186 -17.26 8.54 4.96
C LEU A 186 -16.99 8.98 6.41
N GLN A 187 -16.56 8.09 7.30
CA GLN A 187 -16.19 8.47 8.67
C GLN A 187 -15.03 9.46 8.71
N GLY A 188 -14.05 9.31 7.82
CA GLY A 188 -12.97 10.28 7.65
C GLY A 188 -13.46 11.67 7.23
N LEU A 189 -14.57 11.75 6.48
CA LEU A 189 -15.21 13.02 6.12
C LEU A 189 -15.97 13.62 7.32
N PHE A 190 -16.71 12.82 8.09
CA PHE A 190 -17.47 13.30 9.25
C PHE A 190 -16.59 13.80 10.41
N LEU A 191 -15.38 13.25 10.60
CA LEU A 191 -14.44 13.73 11.61
C LEU A 191 -13.68 14.99 11.18
N ARG A 192 -13.63 15.28 9.87
CA ARG A 192 -12.97 16.46 9.31
C ARG A 192 -13.85 17.71 9.34
N ASP A 193 -15.16 17.54 9.57
CA ASP A 193 -16.13 18.62 9.74
C ASP A 193 -16.84 18.55 11.12
N PRO A 194 -16.29 19.19 12.17
CA PRO A 194 -16.98 19.33 13.46
C PRO A 194 -18.27 20.16 13.38
N GLN A 195 -18.53 20.83 12.26
CA GLN A 195 -19.62 21.81 12.10
C GLN A 195 -20.91 21.21 11.52
N LEU A 196 -20.88 19.99 10.94
CA LEU A 196 -22.10 19.40 10.37
C LEU A 196 -22.91 18.54 11.36
N ALA A 197 -22.32 18.14 12.50
CA ALA A 197 -22.98 17.28 13.49
C ALA A 197 -23.89 18.04 14.49
N LYS A 198 -24.03 19.37 14.36
CA LYS A 198 -24.83 20.21 15.27
C LYS A 198 -25.99 20.97 14.62
N GLY A 199 -26.25 20.79 13.33
CA GLY A 199 -27.41 21.36 12.66
C GLY A 199 -28.48 20.30 12.46
N ASN A 200 -29.71 20.59 12.92
CA ASN A 200 -30.97 19.91 12.57
C ASN A 200 -31.53 18.87 13.55
N PHE A 201 -31.53 19.16 14.85
CA PHE A 201 -32.55 18.58 15.75
C PHE A 201 -33.29 19.60 16.63
N SER A 202 -32.99 20.90 16.56
CA SER A 202 -33.66 21.94 17.36
C SER A 202 -34.72 22.76 16.62
N ASP A 203 -34.83 22.66 15.29
CA ASP A 203 -35.73 23.54 14.51
C ASP A 203 -37.08 22.93 14.16
N LEU A 204 -37.45 21.79 14.75
CA LEU A 204 -38.79 21.20 14.60
C LEU A 204 -39.71 21.35 15.83
N GLU A 205 -39.24 21.99 16.91
CA GLU A 205 -40.03 22.21 18.14
C GLU A 205 -40.42 23.66 18.41
N SER A 206 -39.96 24.63 17.62
CA SER A 206 -40.27 26.06 17.80
C SER A 206 -41.42 26.58 16.92
N GLN A 207 -42.01 25.77 16.04
CA GLN A 207 -43.19 26.17 15.24
C GLN A 207 -44.55 25.64 15.73
N LYS A 208 -44.62 24.94 16.87
CA LYS A 208 -45.90 24.46 17.45
C LYS A 208 -46.45 25.29 18.63
N LYS A 209 -45.83 26.44 18.98
CA LYS A 209 -46.26 27.24 20.16
C LYS A 209 -46.80 28.64 19.87
N THR A 210 -46.94 29.07 18.62
CA THR A 210 -47.49 30.40 18.27
C THR A 210 -48.84 30.34 17.56
N GLN A 211 -49.57 29.24 17.67
CA GLN A 211 -50.92 29.10 17.14
C GLN A 211 -51.81 28.37 18.16
N ASN A 212 -51.93 28.96 19.35
CA ASN A 212 -52.94 28.55 20.34
C ASN A 212 -53.35 29.69 21.29
N ASP A 213 -53.14 30.95 20.91
CA ASP A 213 -53.70 32.12 21.60
C ASP A 213 -54.18 33.15 20.56
N SER A 214 -55.37 32.90 20.00
CA SER A 214 -56.28 33.89 19.39
C SER A 214 -57.66 33.27 19.26
#